data_AF-A0A5N4ECW3-F1
#
_entry.id   AF-A0A5N4ECW3-F1
#
_cell.length_a   1.000
_cell.length_b   1.000
_cell.length_c   1.000
_cell.angle_alpha   90.00
_cell.angle_beta   90.00
_cell.angle_gamma   90.00
#
_symmetry.space_group_name_H-M   'P 1'
#
loop_
_entity.id
_entity.type
_entity.pdbx_description
1 polymer ?
#
loop_
_entity_poly.entity_id
_entity_poly.type
_entity_poly.pdbx_seq_one_letter_code
_entity_poly.pdbx_strand_id
1 'polypeptide(L)'
;GCGGPSAGLGSWSLLFQKHEFSVDMTCEGCSNAVTRVLNKLGGVQFDIDLPNKKVCVDSKHSVDTLLETLGKTGKAVSYLGPK
;
A
#
# COMPACT_ATOMS: atom_id res chain seq x y z
N GLY A 1 -12.69 2.64 -5.27
CA GLY A 1 -11.54 1.73 -5.47
C GLY A 1 -10.36 2.55 -5.95
N CYS A 2 -9.13 2.22 -5.54
CA CYS A 2 -7.95 3.07 -5.80
C CYS A 2 -7.95 3.57 -7.25
N GLY A 3 -7.94 4.89 -7.40
CA GLY A 3 -8.15 5.57 -8.67
C GLY A 3 -7.17 5.10 -9.74
N GLY A 4 -7.68 4.91 -10.95
CA GLY A 4 -6.86 4.72 -12.14
C GLY A 4 -6.02 5.97 -12.46
N PRO A 5 -5.01 5.83 -13.33
CA PRO A 5 -3.86 6.73 -13.38
C PRO A 5 -4.24 8.16 -13.77
N SER A 6 -3.79 9.14 -12.96
CA SER A 6 -3.49 10.46 -13.50
C SER A 6 -2.31 10.28 -14.45
N ALA A 7 -2.61 10.37 -15.74
CA ALA A 7 -1.68 10.15 -16.84
C ALA A 7 -0.45 11.04 -16.71
N GLY A 8 0.73 10.42 -16.60
CA GLY A 8 1.99 11.13 -16.60
C GLY A 8 3.15 10.25 -16.18
N LEU A 9 3.92 9.81 -17.17
CA LEU A 9 5.32 9.36 -17.07
C LEU A 9 5.57 7.92 -16.58
N GLY A 10 6.05 7.09 -17.51
CA GLY A 10 7.05 6.07 -17.23
C GLY A 10 6.58 4.62 -17.37
N SER A 11 7.30 3.87 -18.19
CA SER A 11 7.25 2.41 -18.40
C SER A 11 7.41 1.53 -17.14
N TRP A 12 7.27 2.08 -15.93
CA TRP A 12 7.53 1.41 -14.65
C TRP A 12 6.38 0.49 -14.23
N SER A 13 5.11 0.91 -14.41
CA SER A 13 3.93 0.21 -13.89
C SER A 13 3.59 -1.14 -14.54
N LEU A 14 4.24 -1.53 -15.65
CA LEU A 14 3.99 -2.82 -16.29
C LEU A 14 4.77 -3.99 -15.67
N LEU A 15 5.77 -3.71 -14.82
CA LEU A 15 6.67 -4.72 -14.25
C LEU A 15 6.42 -5.01 -12.77
N PHE A 16 5.55 -4.23 -12.12
CA PHE A 16 5.25 -4.36 -10.70
C PHE A 16 3.80 -4.83 -10.54
N GLN A 17 3.58 -5.68 -9.55
CA GLN A 17 2.24 -6.16 -9.22
C GLN A 17 1.62 -5.17 -8.25
N LYS A 18 0.37 -4.78 -8.53
CA LYS A 18 -0.39 -3.87 -7.68
C LYS A 18 -1.27 -4.68 -6.75
N HIS A 19 -1.17 -4.38 -5.46
CA HIS A 19 -1.82 -5.08 -4.37
C HIS A 19 -2.67 -4.11 -3.56
N GLU A 20 -3.92 -4.47 -3.27
CA GLU A 20 -4.83 -3.70 -2.43
C GLU A 20 -4.94 -4.35 -1.03
N PHE A 21 -4.81 -3.53 0.01
CA PHE A 21 -4.94 -3.93 1.41
C PHE A 21 -5.96 -3.04 2.11
N SER A 22 -6.67 -3.62 3.08
CA SER A 22 -7.44 -2.89 4.08
C SER A 22 -6.59 -2.79 5.35
N VAL A 23 -6.45 -1.58 5.90
CA VAL A 23 -5.67 -1.33 7.13
C VAL A 23 -6.49 -0.46 8.07
N ASP A 24 -6.60 -0.86 9.35
CA ASP A 24 -7.38 -0.10 10.33
C ASP A 24 -6.71 1.23 10.72
N MET A 25 -6.91 2.23 9.87
CA MET A 25 -6.47 3.60 10.05
C MET A 25 -7.66 4.42 10.56
N THR A 26 -7.45 5.16 11.65
CA THR A 26 -8.50 5.97 12.31
C THR A 26 -8.16 7.46 12.33
N CYS A 27 -6.92 7.83 12.01
CA CYS A 27 -6.42 9.20 12.03
C CYS A 27 -5.19 9.31 11.11
N GLU A 28 -4.76 10.52 10.78
CA GLU A 28 -3.56 10.79 9.98
C GLU A 28 -2.28 10.20 10.58
N GLY A 29 -2.19 10.11 11.92
CA GLY A 29 -1.07 9.42 12.57
C GLY A 29 -0.98 7.93 12.19
N CYS A 30 -2.12 7.30 11.90
CA CYS A 30 -2.19 5.90 11.49
C CYS A 30 -1.70 5.69 10.05
N SER A 31 -2.13 6.56 9.13
CA SER A 31 -1.64 6.54 7.76
C SER A 31 -0.16 6.88 7.70
N ASN A 32 0.34 7.80 8.54
CA ASN A 32 1.76 8.10 8.61
C ASN A 32 2.60 6.91 9.11
N ALA A 33 2.07 6.09 10.02
CA ALA A 33 2.73 4.86 10.44
C ALA A 33 2.85 3.85 9.29
N VAL A 34 1.80 3.69 8.48
CA VAL A 34 1.81 2.87 7.25
C VAL A 34 2.85 3.40 6.26
N THR A 35 2.85 4.71 6.00
CA THR A 35 3.84 5.38 5.15
C THR A 35 5.27 5.11 5.62
N ARG A 36 5.54 5.17 6.93
CA ARG A 36 6.88 4.92 7.48
C ARG A 36 7.37 3.49 7.25
N VAL A 37 6.52 2.48 7.49
CA VAL A 37 6.94 1.08 7.33
C VAL A 37 7.14 0.71 5.87
N LEU A 38 6.31 1.22 4.96
CA LEU A 38 6.45 1.00 3.51
C LEU A 38 7.69 1.71 2.95
N ASN A 39 7.94 2.96 3.33
CA ASN A 39 9.17 3.66 2.94
C ASN A 39 10.43 2.94 3.45
N LYS A 40 10.37 2.34 4.64
CA LYS A 40 11.49 1.57 5.20
C LYS A 40 11.74 0.25 4.45
N LEU A 41 10.69 -0.38 3.92
CA LEU A 41 10.82 -1.56 3.05
C LEU A 41 11.52 -1.19 1.74
N GLY A 42 11.18 -0.04 1.16
CA GLY A 42 11.75 0.43 -0.10
C GLY A 42 11.35 -0.41 -1.31
N GLY A 43 11.58 0.11 -2.53
CA GLY A 43 11.17 -0.57 -3.76
C GLY A 43 9.66 -0.75 -3.89
N VAL A 44 8.89 0.11 -3.21
CA VAL A 44 7.43 0.14 -3.22
C VAL A 44 6.96 1.52 -3.64
N GLN A 45 5.89 1.56 -4.43
CA GLN A 45 5.12 2.77 -4.67
C GLN A 45 3.72 2.54 -4.10
N PHE A 46 3.16 3.50 -3.38
CA PHE A 46 1.90 3.26 -2.68
C PHE A 46 1.03 4.50 -2.60
N ASP A 47 -0.27 4.25 -2.45
CA ASP A 47 -1.32 5.23 -2.26
C ASP A 47 -2.15 4.82 -1.04
N ILE A 48 -2.49 5.80 -0.19
CA ILE A 48 -3.23 5.56 1.05
C ILE A 48 -4.53 6.34 1.01
N ASP A 49 -5.62 5.61 1.03
CA ASP A 49 -6.97 6.15 1.11
C ASP A 49 -7.46 5.99 2.56
N LEU A 50 -7.15 7.01 3.38
CA LEU A 50 -7.57 7.08 4.79
C LEU A 50 -9.10 6.96 4.98
N PRO A 51 -9.97 7.66 4.22
CA PRO A 51 -11.42 7.57 4.46
C PRO A 51 -11.97 6.17 4.15
N ASN A 52 -11.41 5.45 3.17
CA ASN A 52 -11.81 4.08 2.85
C ASN A 52 -10.99 3.02 3.60
N LYS A 53 -10.00 3.41 4.41
CA LYS A 53 -9.08 2.50 5.11
C LYS A 53 -8.32 1.57 4.16
N LYS A 54 -7.97 2.05 2.96
CA LYS A 54 -7.31 1.25 1.92
C LYS A 54 -5.87 1.70 1.68
N VAL A 55 -5.03 0.74 1.36
CA VAL A 55 -3.63 0.96 0.97
C VAL A 55 -3.37 0.18 -0.30
N CYS A 56 -3.00 0.89 -1.36
CA CYS A 56 -2.64 0.30 -2.63
C CYS A 56 -1.11 0.33 -2.76
N VAL A 57 -0.49 -0.82 -3.00
CA VAL A 57 0.97 -0.96 -3.07
C VAL A 57 1.35 -1.59 -4.41
N ASP A 58 2.21 -0.93 -5.16
CA ASP A 58 2.85 -1.38 -6.38
C ASP A 58 4.29 -1.80 -6.04
N SER A 59 4.61 -3.07 -6.22
CA SER A 59 5.85 -3.66 -5.71
C SER A 59 6.25 -4.96 -6.42
N LYS A 60 7.53 -5.32 -6.29
CA LYS A 60 8.07 -6.65 -6.66
C LYS A 60 8.11 -7.60 -5.47
N HIS A 61 7.92 -7.08 -4.25
CA HIS A 61 7.87 -7.87 -3.04
C HIS A 61 6.61 -8.73 -3.02
N SER A 62 6.72 -9.93 -2.44
CA SER A 62 5.59 -10.83 -2.25
C SER A 62 4.54 -10.24 -1.32
N VAL A 63 3.28 -10.69 -1.48
CA VAL A 63 2.15 -10.28 -0.62
C VAL A 63 2.46 -10.49 0.86
N ASP A 64 3.12 -11.59 1.23
CA ASP A 64 3.52 -11.89 2.61
C ASP A 64 4.46 -10.83 3.19
N THR A 65 5.45 -10.38 2.41
CA THR A 65 6.38 -9.32 2.81
C THR A 65 5.66 -8.00 3.02
N LEU A 66 4.67 -7.69 2.17
CA LEU A 66 3.84 -6.50 2.29
C LEU A 66 2.94 -6.58 3.54
N LEU A 67 2.32 -7.74 3.79
CA LEU A 67 1.50 -7.99 4.98
C LEU A 67 2.32 -7.87 6.26
N GLU A 68 3.50 -8.49 6.33
CA GLU A 68 4.39 -8.38 7.48
C GLU A 68 4.80 -6.92 7.72
N THR A 69 5.15 -6.21 6.65
CA THR A 69 5.54 -4.80 6.72
C THR A 69 4.41 -3.92 7.24
N LEU A 70 3.19 -4.08 6.71
CA LEU A 70 2.01 -3.36 7.18
C LEU A 70 1.65 -3.75 8.62
N GLY A 71 1.84 -5.01 8.99
CA GLY A 71 1.61 -5.53 10.35
C GLY A 71 2.52 -4.87 11.41
N LYS A 72 3.70 -4.37 11.03
CA LYS A 72 4.60 -3.61 11.93
C LYS A 72 3.97 -2.30 12.45
N THR A 73 2.87 -1.85 11.86
CA THR A 73 2.10 -0.71 12.40
C THR A 73 1.25 -1.06 13.62
N GLY A 74 1.11 -2.35 13.96
CA GLY A 74 0.24 -2.83 15.05
C GLY A 74 -1.25 -2.73 14.73
N LYS A 75 -1.60 -2.62 13.44
CA LYS A 75 -2.98 -2.46 12.96
C LYS A 75 -3.50 -3.74 12.35
N ALA A 76 -4.82 -3.90 12.35
CA ALA A 76 -5.45 -4.96 11.58
C ALA A 76 -5.21 -4.70 10.08
N VAL A 77 -4.64 -5.68 9.39
CA VAL A 77 -4.35 -5.64 7.95
C VAL A 77 -5.03 -6.84 7.30
N SER A 78 -5.68 -6.61 6.17
CA SER A 78 -6.27 -7.67 5.35
C SER A 78 -5.94 -7.46 3.88
N TYR A 79 -5.58 -8.53 3.18
CA TYR A 79 -5.33 -8.48 1.73
C TYR A 79 -6.65 -8.54 0.97
N LEU A 80 -6.90 -7.56 0.11
CA LEU A 80 -8.12 -7.46 -0.70
C LEU A 80 -7.94 -8.06 -2.10
N GLY A 81 -6.69 -8.20 -2.58
CA GLY A 81 -6.38 -8.81 -3.87
C GLY A 81 -5.47 -7.96 -4.75
N PRO A 82 -5.12 -8.48 -5.94
CA PRO A 82 -4.42 -7.71 -6.96
C PRO A 82 -5.34 -6.63 -7.57
N LYS A 83 -4.75 -5.55 -8.09
CA LYS A 83 -5.46 -4.36 -8.60
C LYS A 83 -5.14 -4.07 -10.06
#